data_AF-Q28W65-F1
#
_entry.id   AF-Q28W65-F1
#
_cell.length_a   1.000
_cell.length_b   1.000
_cell.length_c   1.000
_cell.angle_alpha   90.00
_cell.angle_beta   90.00
_cell.angle_gamma   90.00
#
_symmetry.space_group_name_H-M   'P 1'
#
loop_
_entity.id
_entity.type
_entity.pdbx_description
1 polymer ?
#
loop_
_entity_poly.entity_id
_entity_poly.type
_entity_poly.pdbx_seq_one_letter_code
_entity_poly.pdbx_strand_id
1 'polypeptide(L)'
;MLTRLSLCFALLTSTAHADGFAVGDTFMDPMEIAQSAFADFNYYGEGRPAITVDASVDFFNQMTILVAETGFADDSVDGVRNQYVLQQGDGEVWTIIFTRTDYRCGRGANTVTWQTNLCP
;
A
#
# COMPACT_ATOMS: atom_id res chain seq x y z
N MET A 1 -24.42 47.46 5.17
CA MET A 1 -23.91 46.25 5.85
C MET A 1 -23.27 45.37 4.80
N LEU A 2 -21.93 45.29 4.75
CA LEU A 2 -21.21 44.45 3.79
C LEU A 2 -20.95 43.08 4.42
N THR A 3 -21.59 42.05 3.89
CA THR A 3 -21.38 40.66 4.29
C THR A 3 -20.16 40.12 3.55
N ARG A 4 -19.07 39.86 4.28
CA ARG A 4 -17.89 39.17 3.74
C ARG A 4 -18.22 37.69 3.60
N LEU A 5 -18.35 37.21 2.36
CA LEU A 5 -18.42 35.80 2.03
C LEU A 5 -16.98 35.26 2.00
N SER A 6 -16.53 34.65 3.09
CA SER A 6 -15.26 33.93 3.11
C SER A 6 -15.45 32.60 2.37
N LEU A 7 -14.97 32.55 1.14
CA LEU A 7 -14.87 31.33 0.36
C LEU A 7 -13.62 30.58 0.84
N CYS A 8 -13.79 29.63 1.76
CA CYS A 8 -12.72 28.68 2.09
C CYS A 8 -12.55 27.74 0.89
N PHE A 9 -11.58 28.05 0.03
CA PHE A 9 -11.04 27.12 -0.93
C PHE A 9 -10.31 26.03 -0.14
N ALA A 10 -10.99 24.91 0.11
CA ALA A 10 -10.32 23.69 0.53
C ALA A 10 -9.47 23.24 -0.66
N LEU A 11 -8.17 23.50 -0.60
CA LEU A 11 -7.23 22.87 -1.51
C LEU A 11 -7.30 21.36 -1.24
N LEU A 12 -7.99 20.62 -2.11
CA LEU A 12 -7.75 19.20 -2.30
C LEU A 12 -6.33 19.07 -2.84
N THR A 13 -5.35 18.98 -1.95
CA THR A 13 -4.01 18.53 -2.30
C THR A 13 -4.13 17.04 -2.57
N SER A 14 -4.56 16.65 -3.78
CA SER A 14 -4.24 15.32 -4.28
C SER A 14 -2.72 15.32 -4.48
N THR A 15 -1.98 14.92 -3.44
CA THR A 15 -0.60 14.50 -3.64
C THR A 15 -0.68 13.27 -4.54
N ALA A 16 -0.30 13.45 -5.80
CA ALA A 16 -0.07 12.34 -6.70
C ALA A 16 1.05 11.50 -6.08
N HIS A 17 0.70 10.42 -5.40
CA HIS A 17 1.65 9.45 -4.88
C HIS A 17 2.09 8.58 -6.06
N ALA A 18 3.39 8.56 -6.32
CA ALA A 18 3.97 7.54 -7.16
C ALA A 18 3.80 6.20 -6.42
N ASP A 19 2.98 5.32 -6.98
CA ASP A 19 2.83 3.91 -6.59
C ASP A 19 2.29 3.65 -5.16
N GLY A 20 1.03 4.04 -4.93
CA GLY A 20 0.21 3.49 -3.83
C GLY A 20 -0.21 4.51 -2.76
N PHE A 21 -0.62 3.99 -1.60
CA PHE A 21 -1.06 4.77 -0.44
C PHE A 21 0.12 5.26 0.41
N ALA A 22 -0.06 6.37 1.12
CA ALA A 22 0.98 7.02 1.90
C ALA A 22 0.61 7.25 3.37
N VAL A 23 1.62 7.54 4.19
CA VAL A 23 1.41 7.94 5.59
C VAL A 23 0.56 9.21 5.66
N GLY A 24 -0.50 9.16 6.46
CA GLY A 24 -1.48 10.23 6.61
C GLY A 24 -2.76 10.03 5.79
N ASP A 25 -2.79 9.10 4.82
CA ASP A 25 -4.02 8.75 4.12
C ASP A 25 -5.03 8.13 5.09
N THR A 26 -6.31 8.47 4.90
CA THR A 26 -7.40 8.09 5.78
C THR A 26 -8.47 7.27 5.07
N PHE A 27 -9.04 6.30 5.79
CA PHE A 27 -10.01 5.34 5.27
C PHE A 27 -11.14 5.14 6.26
N MET A 28 -12.37 5.09 5.74
CA MET A 28 -13.53 4.62 6.50
C MET A 28 -13.54 3.08 6.54
N ASP A 29 -13.23 2.45 5.42
CA ASP A 29 -13.01 1.01 5.32
C ASP A 29 -11.54 0.76 4.91
N PRO A 30 -10.68 0.28 5.82
CA PRO A 30 -9.27 0.02 5.50
C PRO A 30 -9.10 -1.12 4.48
N MET A 31 -10.14 -1.92 4.23
CA MET A 31 -10.12 -2.96 3.20
C MET A 31 -10.17 -2.40 1.77
N GLU A 32 -10.45 -1.11 1.60
CA GLU A 32 -10.30 -0.41 0.31
C GLU A 32 -8.87 -0.55 -0.25
N ILE A 33 -7.85 -0.64 0.61
CA ILE A 33 -6.47 -0.87 0.22
C ILE A 33 -6.33 -2.21 -0.52
N ALA A 34 -6.92 -3.28 0.04
CA ALA A 34 -6.90 -4.60 -0.58
C ALA A 34 -7.69 -4.62 -1.89
N GLN A 35 -8.86 -3.99 -1.91
CA GLN A 35 -9.72 -3.92 -3.10
C GLN A 35 -9.02 -3.19 -4.26
N SER A 36 -8.36 -2.06 -3.98
CA SER A 36 -7.56 -1.34 -4.99
C SER A 36 -6.43 -2.20 -5.52
N ALA A 37 -5.70 -2.89 -4.64
CA ALA A 37 -4.61 -3.77 -5.07
C ALA A 37 -5.09 -4.88 -6.02
N PHE A 38 -6.21 -5.54 -5.73
CA PHE A 38 -6.78 -6.52 -6.65
C PHE A 38 -7.30 -5.91 -7.95
N ALA A 39 -7.83 -4.69 -7.91
CA ALA A 39 -8.32 -4.00 -9.11
C ALA A 39 -7.19 -3.59 -10.05
N ASP A 40 -6.05 -3.17 -9.50
CA ASP A 40 -4.87 -2.73 -10.26
C ASP A 40 -3.97 -3.89 -10.71
N PHE A 41 -4.16 -5.08 -10.14
CA PHE A 41 -3.33 -6.25 -10.41
C PHE A 41 -3.44 -6.76 -11.87
N ASN A 42 -2.30 -6.78 -12.57
CA ASN A 42 -2.23 -7.28 -13.94
C ASN A 42 -2.16 -8.83 -14.02
N TYR A 43 -3.32 -9.47 -13.95
CA TYR A 43 -3.42 -10.94 -13.99
C TYR A 43 -2.86 -11.59 -15.27
N TYR A 44 -2.84 -10.86 -16.39
CA TYR A 44 -2.37 -11.38 -17.69
C TYR A 44 -0.96 -10.94 -18.04
N GLY A 45 -0.23 -10.38 -17.08
CA GLY A 45 1.18 -10.04 -17.24
C GLY A 45 2.07 -11.27 -17.52
N GLU A 46 3.25 -11.01 -18.05
CA GLU A 46 4.29 -12.04 -18.19
C GLU A 46 4.76 -12.52 -16.81
N GLY A 47 5.33 -13.73 -16.73
CA GLY A 47 5.92 -14.26 -15.48
C GLY A 47 4.98 -15.14 -14.64
N ARG A 48 3.71 -15.29 -15.03
CA ARG A 48 2.65 -15.97 -14.25
C ARG A 48 2.39 -15.24 -12.91
N PRO A 49 1.95 -13.98 -12.98
CA PRO A 49 1.85 -13.15 -11.80
C PRO A 49 0.80 -13.70 -10.83
N ALA A 50 1.07 -13.55 -9.53
CA ALA A 50 0.13 -13.87 -8.45
C ALA A 50 0.13 -12.74 -7.41
N ILE A 51 -1.04 -12.46 -6.84
CA ILE A 51 -1.25 -11.49 -5.77
C ILE A 51 -1.76 -12.20 -4.50
N THR A 52 -1.23 -11.80 -3.36
CA THR A 52 -1.67 -12.21 -2.03
C THR A 52 -1.90 -10.97 -1.19
N VAL A 53 -3.01 -10.94 -0.44
CA VAL A 53 -3.27 -9.90 0.55
C VAL A 53 -3.47 -10.55 1.91
N ASP A 54 -2.65 -10.15 2.88
CA ASP A 54 -2.76 -10.56 4.27
C ASP A 54 -3.14 -9.35 5.13
N ALA A 55 -4.27 -9.44 5.83
CA ALA A 55 -4.71 -8.43 6.77
C ALA A 55 -4.71 -9.00 8.19
N SER A 56 -4.16 -8.24 9.14
CA SER A 56 -4.10 -8.63 10.55
C SER A 56 -4.27 -7.43 11.46
N VAL A 57 -4.82 -7.64 12.66
CA VAL A 57 -4.93 -6.62 13.70
C VAL A 57 -4.12 -7.07 14.90
N ASP A 58 -3.29 -6.17 15.43
CA ASP A 58 -2.46 -6.45 16.59
C ASP A 58 -3.14 -6.09 17.92
N PHE A 59 -2.40 -6.25 19.03
CA PHE A 59 -2.91 -5.98 20.37
C PHE A 59 -3.05 -4.48 20.70
N PHE A 60 -2.47 -3.60 19.89
CA PHE A 60 -2.64 -2.14 19.98
C PHE A 60 -3.77 -1.63 19.08
N ASN A 61 -4.57 -2.53 18.49
CA ASN A 61 -5.61 -2.21 17.51
C ASN A 61 -5.05 -1.51 16.27
N GLN A 62 -3.81 -1.84 15.89
CA GLN A 62 -3.23 -1.45 14.61
C GLN A 62 -3.53 -2.52 13.58
N MET A 63 -4.01 -2.11 12.42
CA MET A 63 -4.21 -3.01 11.30
C MET A 63 -2.97 -3.00 10.42
N THR A 64 -2.40 -4.16 10.16
CA THR A 64 -1.35 -4.34 9.15
C THR A 64 -1.95 -5.04 7.93
N ILE A 65 -1.82 -4.40 6.77
CA ILE A 65 -2.17 -4.96 5.47
C ILE A 65 -0.88 -5.16 4.69
N LEU A 66 -0.63 -6.39 4.26
CA LEU A 66 0.46 -6.76 3.37
C LEU A 66 -0.13 -7.11 2.01
N VAL A 67 0.34 -6.44 0.97
CA VAL A 67 -0.03 -6.72 -0.43
C VAL A 67 1.23 -7.22 -1.13
N ALA A 68 1.26 -8.48 -1.53
CA ALA A 68 2.40 -9.10 -2.21
C ALA A 68 2.02 -9.49 -3.64
N GLU A 69 2.75 -8.96 -4.61
CA GLU A 69 2.71 -9.38 -6.00
C GLU A 69 3.98 -10.15 -6.32
N THR A 70 3.85 -11.27 -7.02
CA THR A 70 4.94 -12.22 -7.30
C THR A 70 4.80 -12.83 -8.68
N GLY A 71 5.80 -13.58 -9.14
CA GLY A 71 5.77 -14.20 -10.46
C GLY A 71 5.96 -13.16 -11.56
N PHE A 72 6.85 -12.18 -11.30
CA PHE A 72 7.25 -11.23 -12.33
C PHE A 72 8.16 -11.91 -13.36
N ALA A 73 8.13 -11.43 -14.60
CA ALA A 73 9.03 -11.90 -15.66
C ALA A 73 10.46 -11.34 -15.54
N ASP A 74 10.68 -10.40 -14.62
CA ASP A 74 11.96 -9.76 -14.37
C ASP A 74 13.00 -10.77 -13.85
N ASP A 75 14.22 -10.67 -14.36
CA ASP A 75 15.34 -11.56 -14.03
C ASP A 75 15.96 -11.25 -12.66
N SER A 76 15.67 -10.08 -12.12
CA SER A 76 16.24 -9.53 -10.90
C SER A 76 15.24 -9.57 -9.74
N VAL A 77 13.99 -9.19 -9.97
CA VAL A 77 12.91 -9.14 -8.97
C VAL A 77 11.79 -10.12 -9.33
N ASP A 78 11.52 -11.08 -8.45
CA ASP A 78 10.41 -12.04 -8.61
C ASP A 78 9.12 -11.56 -7.93
N GLY A 79 9.22 -10.61 -6.98
CA GLY A 79 8.03 -10.02 -6.37
C GLY A 79 8.29 -8.74 -5.59
N VAL A 80 7.20 -8.01 -5.37
CA VAL A 80 7.13 -6.76 -4.59
C VAL A 80 6.05 -6.93 -3.52
N ARG A 81 6.33 -6.47 -2.30
CA ARG A 81 5.35 -6.48 -1.21
C ARG A 81 5.28 -5.12 -0.53
N ASN A 82 4.08 -4.55 -0.54
CA ASN A 82 3.78 -3.33 0.21
C ASN A 82 3.19 -3.68 1.57
N GLN A 83 3.63 -2.95 2.59
CA GLN A 83 3.11 -3.01 3.95
C GLN A 83 2.48 -1.67 4.30
N TYR A 84 1.23 -1.71 4.74
CA TYR A 84 0.50 -0.56 5.28
C TYR A 84 0.12 -0.87 6.71
N VAL A 85 0.51 0.00 7.65
CA VAL A 85 0.05 -0.08 9.03
C VAL A 85 -0.88 1.10 9.29
N LEU A 86 -2.07 0.79 9.77
CA LEU A 86 -3.12 1.74 10.04
C LEU A 86 -3.42 1.77 11.54
N GLN A 87 -3.63 2.97 12.07
CA GLN A 87 -4.14 3.18 13.41
C GLN A 87 -5.58 3.67 13.31
N GLN A 88 -6.48 3.04 14.07
CA GLN A 88 -7.83 3.57 14.22
C GLN A 88 -7.80 4.78 15.16
N GLY A 89 -8.29 5.92 14.67
CA GLY A 89 -8.50 7.14 15.44
C GLY A 89 -9.94 7.27 15.93
N ASP A 90 -10.27 8.48 16.41
CA ASP A 90 -11.63 8.81 16.82
C ASP A 90 -12.60 8.78 15.62
N GLY A 91 -13.81 8.26 15.82
CA GLY A 91 -14.84 8.22 14.77
C GLY A 91 -14.67 7.12 13.72
N GLU A 92 -13.98 6.03 14.08
CA GLU A 92 -13.79 4.84 13.23
C GLU A 92 -12.94 5.07 11.96
N VAL A 93 -12.26 6.22 11.87
CA VAL A 93 -11.36 6.54 10.76
C VAL A 93 -10.02 5.85 10.97
N TRP A 94 -9.56 5.12 9.96
CA TRP A 94 -8.24 4.50 9.92
C TRP A 94 -7.26 5.41 9.22
N THR A 95 -6.10 5.66 9.83
CA THR A 95 -5.04 6.48 9.24
C THR A 95 -3.80 5.63 9.02
N ILE A 96 -3.19 5.68 7.85
CA ILE A 96 -1.89 5.03 7.61
C ILE A 96 -0.82 5.76 8.43
N ILE A 97 -0.15 5.02 9.32
CA ILE A 97 0.94 5.52 10.16
C ILE A 97 2.32 5.03 9.69
N PHE A 98 2.36 3.99 8.86
CA PHE A 98 3.60 3.43 8.32
C PHE A 98 3.37 2.76 6.96
N THR A 99 4.34 2.95 6.08
CA THR A 99 4.41 2.32 4.76
C THR A 99 5.81 1.74 4.53
N ARG A 100 5.90 0.56 3.91
CA ARG A 100 7.19 0.01 3.44
C ARG A 100 6.98 -0.87 2.23
N THR A 101 7.91 -0.80 1.29
CA THR A 101 8.01 -1.73 0.15
C THR A 101 9.20 -2.65 0.34
N ASP A 102 8.95 -3.95 0.26
CA ASP A 102 9.95 -5.02 0.26
C ASP A 102 9.98 -5.71 -1.11
N TYR A 103 11.11 -6.32 -1.45
CA TYR A 103 11.35 -7.05 -2.68
C TYR A 103 11.75 -8.50 -2.39
N ARG A 104 11.33 -9.41 -3.26
CA ARG A 104 11.84 -10.79 -3.34
C ARG A 104 12.60 -10.93 -4.65
N CYS A 105 13.86 -11.36 -4.59
CA CYS A 105 14.70 -11.42 -5.79
C CYS A 105 14.42 -12.67 -6.62
N GLY A 106 14.58 -12.58 -7.94
CA GLY A 106 14.51 -13.73 -8.85
C GLY A 106 15.77 -14.60 -8.82
N ARG A 107 16.90 -14.03 -8.38
CA ARG A 107 18.20 -14.71 -8.32
C ARG A 107 19.01 -14.35 -7.08
N GLY A 108 20.07 -15.12 -6.82
CA GLY A 108 21.00 -14.89 -5.71
C GLY A 108 20.50 -15.44 -4.37
N ALA A 109 20.95 -14.84 -3.27
CA ALA A 109 20.71 -15.34 -1.92
C ALA A 109 19.32 -14.98 -1.32
N ASN A 110 18.60 -14.05 -1.95
CA ASN A 110 17.37 -13.46 -1.41
C ASN A 110 16.13 -13.82 -2.23
N THR A 111 16.05 -15.08 -2.67
CA THR A 111 14.94 -15.58 -3.51
C THR A 111 13.73 -16.05 -2.71
N VAL A 112 13.88 -16.22 -1.40
CA VAL A 112 12.83 -16.75 -0.50
C VAL A 112 12.46 -15.77 0.61
N THR A 113 13.17 -14.64 0.72
CA THR A 113 12.98 -13.64 1.76
C THR A 113 12.57 -12.30 1.16
N TRP A 114 11.76 -11.55 1.91
CA TRP A 114 11.40 -10.17 1.59
C TRP A 114 12.44 -9.22 2.20
N GLN A 115 12.95 -8.28 1.41
CA GLN A 115 13.99 -7.34 1.85
C GLN A 115 13.91 -5.97 1.17
N THR A 116 14.60 -4.97 1.71
CA THR A 116 14.63 -3.62 1.14
C THR A 116 15.89 -3.33 0.32
N ASN A 117 16.90 -4.22 0.31
CA ASN A 117 18.09 -3.98 -0.51
C ASN A 117 17.81 -4.31 -1.98
N LEU A 118 18.62 -3.71 -2.86
CA LEU A 118 18.59 -3.99 -4.28
C LEU A 118 18.79 -5.48 -4.55
N CYS A 119 18.00 -6.02 -5.47
CA CYS A 119 18.24 -7.33 -6.03
C CYS A 119 19.45 -7.26 -6.99
N PRO A 120 20.30 -8.29 -6.99
CA PRO A 120 21.48 -8.36 -7.84
C PRO A 120 21.13 -8.59 -9.31
#